data_AF-A0A5A7X0L9-F1
#
_entry.id   AF-A0A5A7X0L9-F1
#
_cell.length_a   1.000
_cell.length_b   1.000
_cell.length_c   1.000
_cell.angle_alpha   90.00
_cell.angle_beta   90.00
_cell.angle_gamma   90.00
#
_symmetry.space_group_name_H-M   'P 1'
#
loop_
_entity.id
_entity.type
_entity.pdbx_description
1 polymer ?
#
loop_
_entity_poly.entity_id
_entity_poly.type
_entity_poly.pdbx_seq_one_letter_code
_entity_poly.pdbx_strand_id
1 'polypeptide(L)'
;MGTVACAALLVSGCGMTDGVIATMGMPTSETVPAGSGAMIVAQPPETDGSMSGAVQETPKQRAYLEALTAAGVHPSSELLALSIGSSVCQARAAHHSDQAVWDFVMPMVRSDVRDSHLSAQAPPAGQVNSVTADYIRIATERLC
;
A
#
# COMPACT_ATOMS: atom_id res chain seq x y z
N MET A 1 -26.80 -43.12 -19.53
CA MET A 1 -26.17 -43.11 -20.86
C MET A 1 -25.84 -41.67 -21.20
N GLY A 2 -24.60 -41.38 -21.61
CA GLY A 2 -24.10 -40.04 -21.94
C GLY A 2 -22.75 -39.73 -21.31
N THR A 3 -21.67 -40.31 -21.85
CA THR A 3 -20.26 -39.91 -21.64
C THR A 3 -19.84 -38.84 -22.68
N VAL A 4 -18.62 -38.28 -22.51
CA VAL A 4 -17.78 -37.53 -23.50
C VAL A 4 -17.88 -35.98 -23.36
N ALA A 5 -16.82 -35.15 -23.35
CA ALA A 5 -15.37 -35.31 -23.57
C ALA A 5 -14.58 -34.21 -22.81
N CYS A 6 -13.36 -34.56 -22.39
CA CYS A 6 -12.30 -33.62 -22.03
C CYS A 6 -11.70 -32.96 -23.29
N ALA A 7 -11.39 -31.67 -23.21
CA ALA A 7 -10.43 -31.02 -24.10
C ALA A 7 -9.38 -30.29 -23.25
N ALA A 8 -8.19 -30.88 -23.16
CA ALA A 8 -6.99 -30.25 -22.64
C ALA A 8 -6.29 -29.52 -23.80
N LEU A 9 -5.92 -28.25 -23.63
CA LEU A 9 -5.03 -27.55 -24.54
C LEU A 9 -3.99 -26.70 -23.79
N LEU A 10 -2.81 -27.31 -23.64
CA LEU A 10 -1.44 -26.83 -23.88
C LEU A 10 -0.90 -25.62 -23.08
N VAL A 11 -0.09 -25.97 -22.07
CA VAL A 11 0.96 -25.13 -21.48
C VAL A 11 2.13 -25.00 -22.45
N SER A 12 2.52 -23.77 -22.80
CA SER A 12 3.79 -23.50 -23.48
C SER A 12 4.85 -23.19 -22.43
N GLY A 13 5.72 -24.18 -22.16
CA GLY A 13 6.95 -23.97 -21.40
C GLY A 13 8.09 -23.59 -22.35
N CYS A 14 8.67 -22.40 -22.17
CA CYS A 14 9.95 -22.05 -22.80
C CYS A 14 11.09 -22.53 -21.89
N GLY A 15 11.96 -23.34 -22.49
CA GLY A 15 13.04 -24.06 -21.82
C GLY A 15 14.18 -23.16 -21.32
N MET A 16 14.83 -23.66 -20.28
CA MET A 16 16.09 -23.17 -19.74
C MET A 16 17.23 -23.51 -20.71
N THR A 17 18.06 -22.53 -21.06
CA THR A 17 19.40 -22.81 -21.61
C THR A 17 20.43 -22.42 -20.56
N ASP A 18 21.15 -23.44 -20.10
CA ASP A 18 22.26 -23.35 -19.16
C ASP A 18 23.49 -22.75 -19.87
N GLY A 19 24.10 -21.73 -19.28
CA GLY A 19 25.30 -21.07 -19.77
C GLY A 19 26.12 -20.57 -18.59
N VAL A 20 27.01 -21.42 -18.09
CA VAL A 20 27.87 -21.16 -16.93
C VAL A 20 29.07 -20.24 -17.24
N ILE A 21 29.31 -19.37 -16.26
CA ILE A 21 30.55 -18.72 -15.76
C ILE A 21 31.26 -17.56 -16.51
N ALA A 22 31.21 -16.42 -15.81
CA ALA A 22 32.32 -15.60 -15.31
C ALA A 22 33.18 -14.76 -16.28
N THR A 23 33.10 -13.44 -16.12
CA THR A 23 34.26 -12.61 -15.75
C THR A 23 33.80 -11.20 -15.37
N MET A 24 34.43 -10.62 -14.34
CA MET A 24 34.21 -9.24 -13.93
C MET A 24 34.78 -8.28 -14.99
N GLY A 25 33.98 -7.30 -15.39
CA GLY A 25 34.41 -6.20 -16.24
C GLY A 25 33.58 -4.96 -15.91
N MET A 26 34.23 -3.96 -15.31
CA MET A 26 33.68 -2.66 -14.97
C MET A 26 33.00 -2.01 -16.19
N PRO A 27 31.83 -1.37 -16.08
CA PRO A 27 31.46 -0.36 -17.06
C PRO A 27 32.24 0.91 -16.75
N THR A 28 33.35 1.05 -17.47
CA THR A 28 34.04 2.30 -17.79
C THR A 28 33.01 3.42 -18.00
N SER A 29 33.19 4.52 -17.25
CA SER A 29 32.62 5.82 -17.59
C SER A 29 32.90 6.17 -19.05
N GLU A 30 32.09 7.08 -19.58
CA GLU A 30 32.24 7.80 -20.84
C GLU A 30 31.42 7.24 -22.01
N THR A 31 30.21 7.80 -22.18
CA THR A 31 29.74 8.25 -23.50
C THR A 31 28.71 9.36 -23.31
N VAL A 32 29.10 10.59 -23.69
CA VAL A 32 28.23 11.73 -24.06
C VAL A 32 28.95 12.31 -25.28
N PRO A 33 28.28 12.63 -26.42
CA PRO A 33 27.20 13.62 -26.41
C PRO A 33 26.04 13.50 -27.41
N ALA A 34 25.01 14.29 -27.05
CA ALA A 34 24.07 15.01 -27.89
C ALA A 34 22.93 14.24 -28.59
N GLY A 35 21.81 14.11 -27.86
CA GLY A 35 20.47 13.95 -28.41
C GLY A 35 19.45 14.60 -27.46
N SER A 36 18.81 15.66 -27.93
CA SER A 36 17.97 16.59 -27.17
C SER A 36 16.83 15.93 -26.38
N GLY A 37 16.74 16.24 -25.08
CA GLY A 37 15.61 15.85 -24.22
C GLY A 37 16.04 15.55 -22.78
N ALA A 38 16.67 16.50 -22.11
CA ALA A 38 17.00 16.37 -20.69
C ALA A 38 15.71 16.34 -19.85
N MET A 39 15.20 15.14 -19.57
CA MET A 39 14.33 14.95 -18.41
C MET A 39 15.24 15.05 -17.18
N ILE A 40 15.12 16.17 -16.47
CA ILE A 40 15.73 16.36 -15.17
C ILE A 40 15.15 15.27 -14.26
N VAL A 41 15.90 14.18 -14.08
CA VAL A 41 15.65 13.27 -12.96
C VAL A 41 16.06 14.06 -11.74
N ALA A 42 15.07 14.65 -11.06
CA ALA A 42 15.27 15.24 -9.75
C ALA A 42 15.78 14.12 -8.83
N GLN A 43 17.07 14.15 -8.52
CA GLN A 43 17.63 13.35 -7.43
C GLN A 43 16.89 13.78 -6.14
N PRO A 44 16.37 12.83 -5.34
CA PRO A 44 15.87 13.18 -4.02
C PRO A 44 17.04 13.75 -3.21
N PRO A 45 16.85 14.85 -2.44
CA PRO A 45 17.90 15.31 -1.55
C PRO A 45 18.14 14.22 -0.48
N GLU A 46 19.35 13.69 -0.47
CA GLU A 46 19.94 12.92 0.63
C GLU A 46 19.75 13.75 1.91
N THR A 47 18.73 13.40 2.69
CA THR A 47 18.47 14.07 3.97
C THR A 47 19.17 13.27 5.05
N ASP A 48 20.23 13.87 5.59
CA ASP A 48 20.99 13.41 6.73
C ASP A 48 20.09 12.93 7.89
N GLY A 49 20.34 11.71 8.34
CA GLY A 49 20.45 11.38 9.76
C GLY A 49 19.34 11.84 10.71
N SER A 50 18.10 11.38 10.51
CA SER A 50 17.21 11.08 11.63
C SER A 50 16.23 9.99 11.21
N MET A 51 16.40 8.78 11.77
CA MET A 51 15.46 7.67 11.59
C MET A 51 14.19 7.91 12.42
N SER A 52 13.49 8.98 12.08
CA SER A 52 12.08 9.19 12.30
C SER A 52 11.65 10.13 11.19
N GLY A 53 11.35 9.55 10.02
CA GLY A 53 10.83 10.27 8.87
C GLY A 53 9.48 10.88 9.25
N ALA A 54 9.51 12.05 9.87
CA ALA A 54 8.31 12.80 10.22
C ALA A 54 7.64 13.20 8.91
N VAL A 55 6.59 12.46 8.56
CA VAL A 55 5.69 12.82 7.47
C VAL A 55 5.24 14.26 7.76
N GLN A 56 5.45 15.17 6.80
CA GLN A 56 4.96 16.54 6.94
C GLN A 56 3.45 16.52 6.72
N GLU A 57 2.70 16.42 7.82
CA GLU A 57 1.24 16.34 7.79
C GLU A 57 0.60 17.70 7.54
N THR A 58 -0.34 17.72 6.60
CA THR A 58 -1.26 18.86 6.43
C THR A 58 -2.19 18.99 7.64
N PRO A 59 -2.78 20.18 7.90
CA PRO A 59 -3.74 20.35 8.98
C PRO A 59 -4.93 19.38 8.91
N LYS A 60 -5.39 19.03 7.70
CA LYS A 60 -6.49 18.07 7.49
C LYS A 60 -6.09 16.65 7.89
N GLN A 61 -4.87 16.22 7.54
CA GLN A 61 -4.32 14.92 7.92
C GLN A 61 -4.16 14.80 9.44
N ARG A 62 -3.64 15.85 10.10
CA ARG A 62 -3.52 15.88 11.56
C ARG A 62 -4.88 15.79 12.26
N ALA A 63 -5.88 16.54 11.80
CA ALA A 63 -7.23 16.51 12.36
C ALA A 63 -7.90 15.13 12.20
N TYR A 64 -7.60 14.43 11.12
CA TYR A 64 -8.04 13.05 10.90
C TYR A 64 -7.39 12.09 11.92
N LEU A 65 -6.08 12.17 12.12
CA LEU A 65 -5.36 11.33 13.09
C LEU A 65 -5.80 11.60 14.54
N GLU A 66 -6.03 12.86 14.90
CA GLU A 66 -6.60 13.23 16.19
C GLU A 66 -8.00 12.64 16.39
N ALA A 67 -8.84 12.67 15.36
CA ALA A 67 -10.18 12.10 15.42
C ALA A 67 -10.17 10.56 15.55
N LEU A 68 -9.21 9.87 14.92
CA LEU A 68 -9.00 8.43 15.14
C LEU A 68 -8.65 8.15 16.60
N THR A 69 -7.70 8.92 17.15
CA THR A 69 -7.27 8.78 18.55
C THR A 69 -8.43 9.04 19.51
N ALA A 70 -9.24 10.08 19.27
CA ALA A 70 -10.41 10.40 20.06
C ALA A 70 -11.50 9.31 19.99
N ALA A 71 -11.57 8.55 18.90
CA ALA A 71 -12.44 7.40 18.75
C ALA A 71 -11.87 6.10 19.36
N GLY A 72 -10.67 6.14 19.95
CA GLY A 72 -10.00 4.96 20.49
C GLY A 72 -9.41 4.03 19.42
N VAL A 73 -9.27 4.51 18.18
CA VAL A 73 -8.52 3.81 17.15
C VAL A 73 -7.05 4.07 17.38
N HIS A 74 -6.27 3.00 17.51
CA HIS A 74 -4.82 3.04 17.69
C HIS A 74 -4.14 2.42 16.47
N PRO A 75 -3.75 3.23 15.47
CA PRO A 75 -3.03 2.75 14.31
C PRO A 75 -1.63 2.26 14.67
N SER A 76 -1.12 1.32 13.89
CA SER A 76 0.25 0.81 14.01
C SER A 76 1.29 1.86 13.62
N SER A 77 0.90 2.79 12.72
CA SER A 77 1.65 4.00 12.38
C SER A 77 0.71 5.06 11.80
N GLU A 78 1.07 6.34 11.96
CA GLU A 78 0.35 7.47 11.36
C GLU A 78 0.33 7.37 9.83
N LEU A 79 1.44 6.96 9.22
CA LEU A 79 1.53 6.80 7.77
C LEU A 79 0.54 5.74 7.24
N LEU A 80 0.40 4.60 7.94
CA LEU A 80 -0.59 3.59 7.53
C LEU A 80 -2.02 4.11 7.72
N ALA A 81 -2.31 4.80 8.82
CA ALA A 81 -3.62 5.42 9.03
C ALA A 81 -3.98 6.42 7.92
N LEU A 82 -3.02 7.24 7.48
CA LEU A 82 -3.17 8.18 6.37
C LEU A 82 -3.36 7.46 5.02
N SER A 83 -2.67 6.34 4.81
CA SER A 83 -2.85 5.50 3.60
C SER A 83 -4.26 4.88 3.54
N ILE A 84 -4.75 4.35 4.68
CA ILE A 84 -6.11 3.84 4.81
C ILE A 84 -7.14 4.96 4.57
N GLY A 85 -6.94 6.14 5.18
CA GLY A 85 -7.83 7.28 4.99
C GLY A 85 -7.86 7.77 3.53
N SER A 86 -6.69 7.86 2.89
CA SER A 86 -6.59 8.25 1.47
C SER A 86 -7.31 7.26 0.55
N SER A 87 -7.18 5.96 0.85
CA SER A 87 -7.89 4.87 0.18
C SER A 87 -9.41 5.01 0.26
N VAL A 88 -9.94 5.38 1.44
CA VAL A 88 -11.37 5.69 1.61
C VAL A 88 -11.76 6.85 0.70
N CYS A 89 -11.00 7.95 0.70
CA CYS A 89 -11.33 9.13 -0.08
C CYS A 89 -11.31 8.88 -1.59
N GLN A 90 -10.34 8.11 -2.07
CA GLN A 90 -10.30 7.68 -3.47
C GLN A 90 -11.53 6.84 -3.83
N ALA A 91 -11.90 5.89 -2.98
CA ALA A 91 -13.06 5.04 -3.24
C ALA A 91 -14.39 5.84 -3.25
N ARG A 92 -14.50 6.84 -2.36
CA ARG A 92 -15.65 7.78 -2.33
C ARG A 92 -15.70 8.68 -3.56
N ALA A 93 -14.56 9.24 -3.97
CA ALA A 93 -14.46 10.06 -5.17
C ALA A 93 -14.80 9.27 -6.45
N ALA A 94 -14.52 7.96 -6.46
CA ALA A 94 -14.91 7.05 -7.54
C ALA A 94 -16.35 6.50 -7.44
N HIS A 95 -17.15 6.99 -6.49
CA HIS A 95 -18.55 6.59 -6.28
C HIS A 95 -18.76 5.08 -6.05
N HIS A 96 -17.78 4.41 -5.42
CA HIS A 96 -17.97 3.04 -4.97
C HIS A 96 -19.10 2.95 -3.93
N SER A 97 -19.82 1.83 -3.93
CA SER A 97 -20.82 1.52 -2.90
C SER A 97 -20.17 1.41 -1.52
N ASP A 98 -20.95 1.61 -0.45
CA ASP A 98 -20.46 1.44 0.93
C ASP A 98 -19.82 0.07 1.15
N GLN A 99 -20.41 -0.98 0.59
CA GLN A 99 -19.88 -2.34 0.67
C GLN A 99 -18.53 -2.47 -0.05
N ALA A 100 -18.37 -1.86 -1.23
CA ALA A 100 -17.10 -1.90 -1.95
C ALA A 100 -15.99 -1.14 -1.22
N VAL A 101 -16.31 0.00 -0.58
CA VAL A 101 -15.35 0.71 0.30
C VAL A 101 -14.97 -0.18 1.48
N TRP A 102 -15.95 -0.82 2.12
CA TRP A 102 -15.73 -1.72 3.24
C TRP A 102 -14.83 -2.90 2.89
N ASP A 103 -15.11 -3.59 1.78
CA ASP A 103 -14.36 -4.76 1.32
C ASP A 103 -12.91 -4.41 0.97
N PHE A 104 -12.67 -3.19 0.49
CA PHE A 104 -11.32 -2.69 0.21
C PHE A 104 -10.56 -2.32 1.49
N VAL A 105 -11.21 -1.69 2.46
CA VAL A 105 -10.57 -1.15 3.66
C VAL A 105 -10.34 -2.22 4.73
N MET A 106 -11.27 -3.16 4.90
CA MET A 106 -11.20 -4.22 5.92
C MET A 106 -9.85 -4.98 5.94
N PRO A 107 -9.29 -5.46 4.82
CA PRO A 107 -8.02 -6.19 4.86
C PRO A 107 -6.85 -5.33 5.35
N MET A 108 -6.83 -4.03 5.03
CA MET A 108 -5.81 -3.10 5.52
C MET A 108 -5.94 -2.88 7.02
N VAL A 109 -7.16 -2.62 7.51
CA VAL A 109 -7.44 -2.43 8.93
C VAL A 109 -7.16 -3.69 9.74
N ARG A 110 -7.45 -4.88 9.20
CA ARG A 110 -7.09 -6.15 9.85
C ARG A 110 -5.58 -6.27 10.04
N SER A 111 -4.78 -5.84 9.06
CA SER A 111 -3.32 -5.79 9.22
C SER A 111 -2.93 -4.78 10.29
N ASP A 112 -3.45 -3.55 10.19
CA ASP A 112 -3.16 -2.46 11.12
C ASP A 112 -3.46 -2.85 12.57
N VAL A 113 -4.63 -3.42 12.86
CA VAL A 113 -5.01 -3.87 14.20
C VAL A 113 -4.07 -4.98 14.69
N ARG A 114 -3.73 -5.95 13.83
CA ARG A 114 -2.80 -7.02 14.20
C ARG A 114 -1.41 -6.47 14.51
N ASP A 115 -0.93 -5.52 13.71
CA ASP A 115 0.42 -4.98 13.83
C ASP A 115 0.52 -3.95 14.99
N SER A 116 -0.61 -3.34 15.37
CA SER A 116 -0.74 -2.48 16.57
C SER A 116 -0.76 -3.27 17.88
N HIS A 117 -1.26 -4.51 17.82
CA HIS A 117 -1.24 -5.41 18.96
C HIS A 117 0.13 -6.09 19.02
N LEU A 118 0.89 -5.88 20.10
CA LEU A 118 2.18 -6.56 20.33
C LEU A 118 2.05 -8.10 20.54
N SER A 119 0.87 -8.67 20.29
CA SER A 119 0.55 -10.08 20.53
C SER A 119 0.44 -10.83 19.21
N ALA A 120 0.98 -12.06 19.18
CA ALA A 120 0.82 -12.97 18.04
C ALA A 120 -0.61 -13.53 17.86
N GLN A 121 -1.55 -13.16 18.74
CA GLN A 121 -2.95 -13.58 18.64
C GLN A 121 -3.70 -12.73 17.63
N ALA A 122 -4.48 -13.39 16.77
CA ALA A 122 -5.34 -12.69 15.82
C ALA A 122 -6.39 -11.84 16.57
N PRO A 123 -6.60 -10.57 16.17
CA PRO A 123 -7.59 -9.73 16.82
C PRO A 123 -9.02 -10.25 16.61
N PRO A 124 -9.93 -10.09 17.58
CA PRO A 124 -11.33 -10.47 17.43
C PRO A 124 -11.99 -9.80 16.22
N ALA A 125 -12.78 -10.54 15.45
CA ALA A 125 -13.46 -10.01 14.26
C ALA A 125 -14.36 -8.80 14.56
N GLY A 126 -15.01 -8.78 15.74
CA GLY A 126 -15.82 -7.64 16.19
C GLY A 126 -15.01 -6.35 16.34
N GLN A 127 -13.77 -6.44 16.82
CA GLN A 127 -12.86 -5.29 16.95
C GLN A 127 -12.42 -4.78 15.58
N VAL A 128 -12.04 -5.68 14.66
CA VAL A 128 -11.65 -5.28 13.30
C VAL A 128 -12.81 -4.58 12.58
N ASN A 129 -14.04 -5.07 12.75
CA ASN A 129 -15.22 -4.45 12.14
C ASN A 129 -15.50 -3.05 12.72
N SER A 130 -15.46 -2.88 14.04
CA SER A 130 -15.67 -1.56 14.65
C SER A 130 -14.61 -0.55 14.21
N VAL A 131 -13.33 -0.96 14.23
CA VAL A 131 -12.22 -0.10 13.78
C VAL A 131 -12.33 0.22 12.29
N THR A 132 -12.76 -0.73 11.45
CA THR A 132 -13.02 -0.50 10.02
C THR A 132 -14.11 0.55 9.82
N ALA A 133 -15.21 0.46 10.58
CA ALA A 133 -16.29 1.44 10.53
C ALA A 133 -15.80 2.84 10.94
N ASP A 134 -14.99 2.93 11.99
CA ASP A 134 -14.43 4.21 12.44
C ASP A 134 -13.47 4.82 11.43
N TYR A 135 -12.56 4.03 10.86
CA TYR A 135 -11.68 4.50 9.77
C TYR A 135 -12.48 5.08 8.60
N ILE A 136 -13.50 4.36 8.12
CA ILE A 136 -14.31 4.81 6.98
C ILE A 136 -15.09 6.08 7.33
N ARG A 137 -15.74 6.12 8.49
CA ARG A 137 -16.53 7.27 8.94
C ARG A 137 -15.65 8.51 9.12
N ILE A 138 -14.58 8.41 9.89
CA ILE A 138 -13.71 9.54 10.23
C ILE A 138 -12.96 10.06 9.01
N ALA A 139 -12.48 9.17 8.12
CA ALA A 139 -11.87 9.60 6.86
C ALA A 139 -12.87 10.39 6.00
N THR A 140 -14.10 9.87 5.87
CA THR A 140 -15.16 10.55 5.09
C THR A 140 -15.49 11.94 5.65
N GLU A 141 -15.59 12.07 6.98
CA GLU A 141 -15.95 13.32 7.64
C GLU A 141 -14.83 14.36 7.67
N ARG A 142 -13.57 13.92 7.85
CA ARG A 142 -12.45 14.79 8.18
C ARG A 142 -11.40 14.91 7.09
N LEU A 143 -11.29 13.93 6.18
CA LEU A 143 -10.16 13.82 5.25
C LEU A 143 -10.52 13.98 3.76
N CYS A 144 -11.72 13.62 3.31
CA CYS A 144 -12.03 13.50 1.87
C CYS A 144 -12.32 14.80 1.09
#